data_AF-A0A5K0ZCY5-F1
#
_entry.id   AF-A0A5K0ZCY5-F1
#
_cell.length_a   1.000
_cell.length_b   1.000
_cell.length_c   1.000
_cell.angle_alpha   90.00
_cell.angle_beta   90.00
_cell.angle_gamma   90.00
#
_symmetry.space_group_name_H-M   'P 1'
#
loop_
_entity.id
_entity.type
_entity.pdbx_description
1 polymer ?
#
loop_
_entity_poly.entity_id
_entity_poly.type
_entity_poly.pdbx_seq_one_letter_code
_entity_poly.pdbx_strand_id
1 'polypeptide(L)' 'VIAEMTNGGVDRSVECTGNINAMISAFECVHD' A
#
# COMPACT_ATOMS: atom_id res chain seq x y z
N VAL A 1 6.10 -0.38 7.35
CA VAL A 1 7.08 0.03 6.32
C VAL A 1 6.57 1.18 5.43
N ILE A 2 5.66 0.97 4.47
CA ILE A 2 5.26 2.07 3.55
C ILE A 2 4.65 3.25 4.32
N ALA A 3 3.69 3.02 5.22
CA ALA A 3 3.08 4.10 6.01
C ALA A 3 4.09 4.90 6.84
N GLU A 4 5.08 4.23 7.45
CA GLU A 4 6.13 4.88 8.24
C GLU A 4 7.07 5.72 7.35
N MET A 5 7.36 5.26 6.13
CA MET A 5 8.22 5.95 5.17
C MET A 5 7.54 7.14 4.48
N THR A 6 6.21 7.18 4.49
CA THR A 6 5.40 8.14 3.72
C THR A 6 4.55 9.04 4.61
N ASN A 7 4.86 9.10 5.92
CA ASN A 7 4.16 9.92 6.90
C ASN A 7 2.66 9.60 7.01
N GLY A 8 2.32 8.32 6.92
CA GLY A 8 0.97 7.78 7.10
C GLY A 8 0.51 6.83 5.99
N GLY A 9 1.17 6.81 4.83
CA GLY A 9 0.66 6.13 3.63
C GLY A 9 0.88 6.91 2.34
N VAL A 10 0.40 6.38 1.23
CA VAL A 10 0.44 7.02 -0.10
C VAL A 10 -0.94 7.45 -0.54
N ASP A 11 -1.03 8.41 -1.47
CA ASP A 11 -2.34 8.82 -2.00
C ASP A 11 -2.97 7.71 -2.87
N ARG A 12 -2.13 6.94 -3.57
CA ARG A 12 -2.57 5.88 -4.49
C ARG A 12 -1.56 4.75 -4.47
N SER A 13 -2.06 3.53 -4.55
CA SER A 13 -1.27 2.32 -4.74
C SER A 13 -1.84 1.50 -5.88
N VAL A 14 -0.98 0.73 -6.55
CA VAL A 14 -1.39 -0.20 -7.61
C VAL A 14 -0.59 -1.49 -7.43
N GLU A 15 -1.32 -2.61 -7.32
CA GLU A 15 -0.75 -3.95 -7.27
C GLU A 15 -0.69 -4.52 -8.69
N CYS A 16 0.49 -4.97 -9.13
CA CYS A 16 0.72 -5.43 -10.51
C CYS A 16 1.32 -6.85 -10.59
N THR A 17 1.43 -7.56 -9.48
CA THR A 17 2.06 -8.89 -9.38
C THR A 17 1.03 -10.02 -9.29
N GLY A 18 -0.23 -9.72 -8.96
CA GLY A 18 -1.29 -10.71 -8.73
C GLY A 18 -1.16 -11.46 -7.41
N ASN A 19 -0.22 -11.08 -6.55
CA ASN A 19 -0.03 -11.71 -5.26
C ASN A 19 -1.03 -11.16 -4.22
N ILE A 20 -1.78 -12.05 -3.58
CA ILE A 20 -2.83 -11.67 -2.61
C ILE A 20 -2.27 -10.89 -1.42
N ASN A 21 -1.11 -11.29 -0.89
CA ASN A 21 -0.50 -10.59 0.24
C ASN A 21 -0.01 -9.20 -0.18
N ALA A 22 0.51 -9.06 -1.40
CA ALA A 22 0.87 -7.76 -1.96
C ALA A 22 -0.35 -6.87 -2.19
N MET A 23 -1.50 -7.46 -2.57
CA MET A 23 -2.76 -6.74 -2.76
C MET A 23 -3.29 -6.18 -1.45
N ILE A 24 -3.23 -6.96 -0.36
CA ILE A 24 -3.56 -6.49 0.99
C ILE A 24 -2.63 -5.35 1.40
N SER A 25 -1.32 -5.53 1.19
CA SER A 25 -0.32 -4.48 1.50
C SER A 25 -0.54 -3.19 0.70
N ALA A 26 -0.92 -3.31 -0.58
CA ALA A 26 -1.24 -2.17 -1.43
C ALA A 26 -2.47 -1.42 -0.90
N PHE A 27 -3.50 -2.12 -0.44
CA PHE A 27 -4.69 -1.51 0.16
C PHE A 27 -4.38 -0.84 1.51
N GLU A 28 -3.64 -1.49 2.40
CA GLU A 28 -3.36 -0.94 3.73
C GLU A 28 -2.40 0.25 3.73
N CYS A 29 -1.67 0.46 2.63
CA CYS A 29 -0.69 1.56 2.53
C CYS A 29 -1.27 2.88 1.99
N VAL A 30 -2.53 2.92 1.54
CA VAL A 30 -3.16 4.19 1.17
C VAL A 30 -3.75 4.88 2.39
N HIS A 31 -3.64 6.21 2.44
CA HIS A 31 -4.32 7.01 3.47
C HIS A 31 -5.85 6.90 3.32
N ASP A 32 -6.59 6.98 4.43
CA ASP A 32 -7.99 7.44 4.41
C ASP A 32 -8.07 8.87 3.85
#